data_AF-A0A919Q9V6-F1
#
_entry.id   AF-A0A919Q9V6-F1
#
_cell.length_a   1.000
_cell.length_b   1.000
_cell.length_c   1.000
_cell.angle_alpha   90.00
_cell.angle_beta   90.00
_cell.angle_gamma   90.00
#
_symmetry.space_group_name_H-M   'P 1'
#
loop_
_entity.id
_entity.type
_entity.pdbx_description
1 polymer ?
#
loop_
_entity_poly.entity_id
_entity_poly.type
_entity_poly.pdbx_seq_one_letter_code
_entity_poly.pdbx_strand_id
1 'polypeptide(L)'
;MGRARDYGFVPETGKGALAGVVVGVVVGGVVGVVQAVLWAVSAPWDGHSGTRGPYTLPMTVAAFVIGAVAARQVRLRLWPLVAFAGGIATLALGEALWRVTPETTNYGFQRWLLGGVHLLAAVAGFAVAAWLVAATRRWWSRIAMLGVLAAVCVLAVPLAEPASRWHLARGFTLVGVPLVAPHLPGYRLYEAAAPVVGGAGEPVIMLEYRRVGAETVGGSRLGIQVLLRRSSAATPARACARPYYADSWAAGSEPCRPASRDRWVRHGWEGRVAVFAHSGGALVEIESHGAEETTLLAAVEATRPISAESLADQVRPVR
;
A
#
# COMPACT_ATOMS: atom_id res chain seq x y z
N MET A 1 -34.44 -41.19 -37.05
CA MET A 1 -35.22 -40.61 -35.93
C MET A 1 -34.29 -40.37 -34.74
N GLY A 2 -33.75 -39.17 -34.60
CA GLY A 2 -32.90 -38.80 -33.46
C GLY A 2 -33.75 -38.13 -32.37
N ARG A 3 -33.75 -38.70 -31.15
CA ARG A 3 -34.40 -38.06 -29.99
C ARG A 3 -33.69 -36.75 -29.69
N ALA A 4 -34.38 -35.63 -29.90
CA ALA A 4 -33.99 -34.35 -29.34
C ALA A 4 -33.97 -34.51 -27.80
N ARG A 5 -32.80 -34.28 -27.19
CA ARG A 5 -32.69 -34.18 -25.74
C ARG A 5 -33.38 -32.89 -25.33
N ASP A 6 -34.53 -33.01 -24.69
CA ASP A 6 -35.17 -31.92 -23.98
C ASP A 6 -34.24 -31.45 -22.86
N TYR A 7 -33.57 -30.32 -23.10
CA TYR A 7 -32.92 -29.56 -22.05
C TYR A 7 -34.04 -28.87 -21.26
N GLY A 8 -34.48 -29.55 -20.19
CA GLY A 8 -35.55 -29.12 -19.30
C GLY A 8 -35.48 -27.62 -19.00
N PHE A 9 -36.45 -26.89 -19.53
CA PHE A 9 -36.62 -25.47 -19.32
C PHE A 9 -37.17 -25.28 -17.91
N VAL A 10 -36.32 -24.91 -16.96
CA VAL A 10 -36.74 -24.58 -15.59
C VAL A 10 -37.56 -23.28 -15.65
N PRO A 11 -38.81 -23.26 -15.15
CA PRO A 11 -39.66 -22.07 -15.22
C PRO A 11 -39.05 -20.86 -14.49
N GLU A 12 -39.05 -19.71 -15.18
CA GLU A 12 -38.56 -18.41 -14.72
C GLU A 12 -39.40 -17.85 -13.55
N THR A 13 -39.09 -18.28 -12.33
CA THR A 13 -39.52 -17.61 -11.09
C THR A 13 -38.33 -16.84 -10.51
N GLY A 14 -38.54 -15.92 -9.55
CA GLY A 14 -37.45 -15.21 -8.85
C GLY A 14 -36.36 -16.13 -8.24
N LYS A 15 -36.65 -17.43 -8.12
CA LYS A 15 -35.71 -18.51 -7.77
C LYS A 15 -34.56 -18.66 -8.77
N GLY A 16 -34.77 -18.38 -10.06
CA GLY A 16 -33.73 -18.50 -11.10
C GLY A 16 -32.61 -17.46 -10.97
N ALA A 17 -32.96 -16.22 -10.60
CA ALA A 17 -31.98 -15.15 -10.36
C ALA A 17 -31.16 -15.42 -9.09
N LEU A 18 -31.82 -15.88 -8.02
CA LEU A 18 -31.15 -16.28 -6.79
C LEU A 18 -30.19 -17.46 -7.01
N ALA A 19 -30.63 -18.48 -7.76
CA ALA A 19 -29.78 -19.61 -8.14
C ALA A 19 -28.57 -19.16 -8.97
N GLY A 20 -28.77 -18.21 -9.90
CA GLY A 20 -27.67 -17.59 -10.65
C GLY A 20 -26.63 -16.93 -9.75
N VAL A 21 -27.06 -16.17 -8.74
CA VAL A 21 -26.14 -15.51 -7.78
C VAL A 21 -25.39 -16.53 -6.94
N VAL A 22 -26.06 -17.55 -6.39
CA VAL A 22 -25.41 -18.59 -5.60
C VAL A 22 -24.31 -19.27 -6.42
N VAL A 23 -24.61 -19.60 -7.69
CA VAL A 23 -23.63 -20.18 -8.60
C VAL A 23 -22.48 -19.20 -8.89
N GLY A 24 -22.79 -17.92 -9.10
CA GLY A 24 -21.78 -16.86 -9.28
C GLY A 24 -20.87 -16.70 -8.07
N VAL A 25 -21.41 -16.78 -6.85
CA VAL A 25 -20.64 -16.76 -5.59
C VAL A 25 -19.71 -17.97 -5.51
N VAL A 26 -20.17 -19.17 -5.89
CA VAL A 26 -19.33 -20.37 -5.90
C VAL A 26 -18.18 -20.23 -6.90
N VAL A 27 -18.47 -19.78 -8.14
CA VAL A 27 -17.43 -19.55 -9.16
C VAL A 27 -16.43 -18.50 -8.69
N GLY A 28 -16.92 -17.37 -8.18
CA GLY A 28 -16.09 -16.30 -7.65
C GLY A 28 -15.27 -16.72 -6.44
N GLY A 29 -15.81 -17.60 -5.58
CA GLY A 29 -15.09 -18.19 -4.46
C GLY A 29 -13.88 -19.02 -4.90
N VAL A 30 -14.07 -19.90 -5.88
CA VAL A 30 -12.96 -20.72 -6.44
C VAL A 30 -11.89 -19.83 -7.07
N VAL A 31 -12.30 -18.87 -7.91
CA VAL A 31 -11.37 -17.91 -8.53
C VAL A 31 -10.62 -17.11 -7.47
N GLY A 32 -11.36 -16.57 -6.50
CA GLY A 32 -10.85 -15.74 -5.43
C GLY A 32 -9.86 -16.45 -4.52
N VAL A 33 -10.12 -17.71 -4.16
CA VAL A 33 -9.18 -18.54 -3.38
C VAL A 33 -7.88 -18.73 -4.15
N VAL A 34 -7.94 -19.06 -5.45
CA VAL A 34 -6.72 -19.26 -6.23
C VAL A 34 -5.94 -17.97 -6.38
N GLN A 35 -6.60 -16.83 -6.62
CA GLN A 35 -5.93 -15.53 -6.64
C GLN A 35 -5.32 -15.17 -5.29
N ALA A 36 -6.02 -15.42 -4.18
CA ALA A 36 -5.52 -15.19 -2.82
C ALA A 36 -4.29 -16.05 -2.51
N VAL A 37 -4.27 -17.31 -2.95
CA VAL A 37 -3.10 -18.20 -2.80
C VAL A 37 -1.93 -17.70 -3.64
N LEU A 38 -2.16 -17.38 -4.93
CA LEU A 38 -1.12 -16.81 -5.79
C LEU A 38 -0.53 -15.52 -5.21
N TRP A 39 -1.37 -14.68 -4.63
CA TRP A 39 -0.94 -13.48 -3.91
C TRP A 39 -0.09 -13.83 -2.68
N ALA A 40 -0.56 -14.75 -1.83
CA ALA A 40 0.11 -15.11 -0.59
C ALA A 40 1.49 -15.75 -0.81
N VAL A 41 1.67 -16.52 -1.88
CA VAL A 41 2.94 -17.17 -2.22
C VAL A 41 3.87 -16.29 -3.06
N SER A 42 3.38 -15.15 -3.57
CA SER A 42 4.23 -14.25 -4.34
C SER A 42 5.34 -13.65 -3.46
N ALA A 43 6.54 -13.48 -4.02
CA ALA A 43 7.60 -12.76 -3.31
C ALA A 43 7.11 -11.35 -2.92
N PRO A 44 7.55 -10.77 -1.79
CA PRO A 44 7.36 -9.37 -1.50
C PRO A 44 7.90 -8.57 -2.68
N TRP A 45 7.09 -7.66 -3.20
CA TRP A 45 7.49 -6.74 -4.25
C TRP A 45 7.16 -5.34 -3.77
N ASP A 46 8.01 -4.40 -4.16
CA ASP A 46 8.06 -3.06 -3.58
C ASP A 46 6.90 -2.16 -4.07
N GLY A 47 6.08 -2.64 -5.01
CA GLY A 47 4.95 -1.91 -5.55
C GLY A 47 3.66 -2.12 -4.75
N HIS A 48 3.10 -1.00 -4.34
CA HIS A 48 2.04 -0.81 -3.35
C HIS A 48 0.63 -1.23 -3.83
N SER A 49 0.53 -2.04 -4.89
CA SER A 49 -0.74 -2.44 -5.49
C SER A 49 -0.77 -3.92 -5.75
N GLY A 50 -1.73 -4.64 -5.16
CA GLY A 50 -1.98 -6.06 -5.49
C GLY A 50 -2.41 -6.32 -6.95
N THR A 51 -2.42 -5.28 -7.78
CA THR A 51 -2.70 -5.29 -9.21
C THR A 51 -1.46 -5.09 -10.07
N ARG A 52 -0.33 -4.63 -9.54
CA ARG A 52 0.94 -4.50 -10.27
C ARG A 52 1.98 -5.26 -9.48
N GLY A 53 2.43 -6.39 -10.03
CA GLY A 53 3.45 -7.24 -9.46
C GLY A 53 3.75 -8.41 -10.39
N PRO A 54 4.79 -9.21 -10.08
CA PRO A 54 5.23 -10.31 -10.95
C PRO A 54 4.14 -11.35 -11.23
N TYR A 55 3.12 -11.45 -10.37
CA TYR A 55 2.00 -12.39 -10.50
C TYR A 55 0.72 -11.77 -11.07
N THR A 56 0.72 -10.49 -11.48
CA THR A 56 -0.46 -9.84 -12.07
C THR A 56 -1.00 -10.62 -13.27
N LEU A 57 -0.12 -11.04 -14.19
CA LEU A 57 -0.52 -11.77 -15.39
C LEU A 57 -1.10 -13.15 -15.04
N PRO A 58 -0.42 -14.02 -14.26
CA PRO A 58 -1.01 -15.27 -13.76
C PRO A 58 -2.36 -15.09 -13.06
N MET A 59 -2.51 -14.08 -12.19
CA MET A 59 -3.76 -13.83 -11.47
C MET A 59 -4.89 -13.35 -12.40
N THR A 60 -4.54 -12.57 -13.43
CA THR A 60 -5.48 -12.14 -14.47
C THR A 60 -5.95 -13.35 -15.27
N VAL A 61 -5.02 -14.18 -15.76
CA VAL A 61 -5.35 -15.41 -16.51
C VAL A 61 -6.19 -16.37 -15.66
N ALA A 62 -5.86 -16.52 -14.38
CA ALA A 62 -6.61 -17.35 -13.44
C ALA A 62 -8.08 -16.91 -13.35
N ALA A 63 -8.37 -15.60 -13.32
CA ALA A 63 -9.75 -15.10 -13.26
C ALA A 63 -10.60 -15.60 -14.43
N PHE A 64 -10.06 -15.57 -15.65
CA PHE A 64 -10.78 -15.99 -16.85
C PHE A 64 -10.82 -17.50 -17.01
N VAL A 65 -9.68 -18.19 -16.88
CA VAL A 65 -9.58 -19.64 -17.14
C VAL A 65 -10.33 -20.43 -16.07
N ILE A 66 -10.08 -20.14 -14.79
CA ILE A 66 -10.74 -20.84 -13.68
C ILE A 66 -12.23 -20.47 -13.66
N GLY A 67 -12.55 -19.20 -13.89
CA GLY A 67 -13.93 -18.74 -14.03
C GLY A 67 -14.68 -19.48 -15.14
N ALA A 68 -14.06 -19.67 -16.31
CA ALA A 68 -14.63 -20.42 -17.43
C ALA A 68 -14.84 -21.90 -17.10
N VAL A 69 -13.84 -22.56 -16.51
CA VAL A 69 -13.93 -23.97 -16.10
C VAL A 69 -15.03 -24.16 -15.05
N ALA A 70 -15.02 -23.35 -13.99
CA ALA A 70 -16.00 -23.43 -12.92
C ALA A 70 -17.42 -23.12 -13.43
N ALA A 71 -17.61 -22.04 -14.22
CA ALA A 71 -18.90 -21.67 -14.81
C ALA A 71 -19.46 -22.75 -15.75
N ARG A 72 -18.57 -23.43 -16.48
CA ARG A 72 -18.93 -24.59 -17.32
C ARG A 72 -19.34 -25.79 -16.48
N GLN A 73 -18.61 -26.12 -15.41
CA GLN A 73 -18.89 -27.25 -14.53
C GLN A 73 -20.24 -27.14 -13.83
N VAL A 74 -20.61 -25.92 -13.40
CA VAL A 74 -21.91 -25.60 -12.81
C VAL A 74 -23.02 -25.38 -13.86
N ARG A 75 -22.73 -25.67 -15.13
CA ARG A 75 -23.67 -25.69 -16.27
C ARG A 75 -24.44 -24.38 -16.48
N LEU A 76 -23.80 -23.24 -16.28
CA LEU A 76 -24.41 -21.95 -16.63
C LEU A 76 -24.69 -21.90 -18.14
N ARG A 77 -25.94 -21.56 -18.53
CA ARG A 77 -26.36 -21.51 -19.94
C ARG A 77 -25.48 -20.58 -20.79
N LEU A 78 -25.07 -19.47 -20.21
CA LEU A 78 -24.21 -18.46 -20.83
C LEU A 78 -22.86 -18.38 -20.11
N TRP A 79 -22.30 -19.54 -19.74
CA TRP A 79 -21.03 -19.63 -19.01
C TRP A 79 -19.87 -18.82 -19.62
N PRO A 80 -19.69 -18.68 -20.96
CA PRO A 80 -18.58 -17.89 -21.49
C PRO A 80 -18.74 -16.40 -21.16
N LEU A 81 -19.98 -15.89 -21.26
CA LEU A 81 -20.30 -14.51 -20.95
C LEU A 81 -20.14 -14.23 -19.45
N VAL A 82 -20.60 -15.14 -18.58
CA VAL A 82 -20.42 -15.02 -17.13
C VAL A 82 -18.94 -15.04 -16.77
N ALA A 83 -18.14 -15.93 -17.38
CA ALA A 83 -16.71 -16.01 -17.15
C ALA A 83 -15.98 -14.73 -17.56
N PHE A 84 -16.29 -14.20 -18.75
CA PHE A 84 -15.67 -12.98 -19.25
C PHE A 84 -16.08 -11.75 -18.43
N ALA A 85 -17.39 -11.53 -18.25
CA ALA A 85 -17.90 -10.39 -17.47
C ALA A 85 -17.49 -10.48 -15.99
N GLY A 86 -17.51 -11.68 -15.42
CA GLY A 86 -17.06 -11.94 -14.05
C GLY A 86 -15.58 -11.66 -13.88
N GLY A 87 -14.73 -12.08 -14.82
CA GLY A 87 -13.31 -11.75 -14.85
C GLY A 87 -13.06 -10.24 -14.89
N ILE A 88 -13.72 -9.51 -15.79
CA ILE A 88 -13.60 -8.04 -15.88
C ILE A 88 -14.05 -7.37 -14.58
N ALA A 89 -15.23 -7.76 -14.06
CA ALA A 89 -15.77 -7.18 -12.84
C ALA A 89 -14.86 -7.47 -11.63
N THR A 90 -14.28 -8.66 -11.56
CA THR A 90 -13.30 -9.04 -10.53
C THR A 90 -12.06 -8.15 -10.57
N LEU A 91 -11.50 -7.91 -11.76
CA LEU A 91 -10.31 -7.06 -11.92
C LEU A 91 -10.62 -5.60 -11.56
N ALA A 92 -11.76 -5.08 -12.03
CA ALA A 92 -12.18 -3.71 -11.74
C ALA A 92 -12.44 -3.50 -10.23
N LEU A 93 -13.14 -4.43 -9.58
CA LEU A 93 -13.38 -4.39 -8.14
C LEU A 93 -12.09 -4.58 -7.34
N GLY A 94 -11.21 -5.48 -7.78
CA GLY A 94 -9.91 -5.69 -7.14
C GLY A 94 -9.12 -4.39 -7.13
N GLU A 95 -8.95 -3.75 -8.28
CA GLU A 95 -8.28 -2.44 -8.40
C GLU A 95 -8.95 -1.36 -7.51
N ALA A 96 -10.30 -1.32 -7.47
CA ALA A 96 -11.02 -0.36 -6.63
C ALA A 96 -10.78 -0.60 -5.13
N LEU A 97 -10.87 -1.85 -4.68
CA LEU A 97 -10.65 -2.22 -3.27
C LEU A 97 -9.21 -1.98 -2.85
N TRP A 98 -8.23 -2.28 -3.71
CA TRP A 98 -6.81 -2.08 -3.43
C TRP A 98 -6.46 -0.60 -3.19
N ARG A 99 -7.19 0.35 -3.78
CA ARG A 99 -7.00 1.79 -3.54
C ARG A 99 -7.27 2.22 -2.10
N VAL A 100 -8.08 1.46 -1.37
CA VAL A 100 -8.51 1.79 0.00
C VAL A 100 -8.09 0.72 1.01
N THR A 101 -7.32 -0.28 0.56
CA THR A 101 -6.87 -1.38 1.40
C THR A 101 -5.62 -0.94 2.17
N PRO A 102 -5.50 -1.28 3.47
CA PRO A 102 -4.31 -1.00 4.24
C PRO A 102 -3.08 -1.71 3.68
N GLU A 103 -1.93 -1.05 3.74
CA GLU A 103 -0.65 -1.70 3.50
C GLU A 103 -0.26 -2.55 4.71
N THR A 104 0.28 -3.75 4.47
CA THR A 104 0.77 -4.64 5.54
C THR A 104 1.87 -3.97 6.37
N THR A 105 2.68 -3.13 5.72
CA THR A 105 3.74 -2.34 6.34
C THR A 105 3.22 -1.43 7.45
N ASN A 106 2.07 -0.80 7.24
CA ASN A 106 1.49 0.16 8.18
C ASN A 106 0.79 -0.49 9.39
N TYR A 107 0.52 -1.79 9.36
CA TYR A 107 -0.28 -2.47 10.40
C TYR A 107 0.38 -3.73 10.99
N GLY A 108 1.41 -4.28 10.33
CA GLY A 108 2.15 -5.44 10.81
C GLY A 108 1.38 -6.75 10.76
N PHE A 109 0.24 -6.80 10.06
CA PHE A 109 -0.50 -8.03 9.87
C PHE A 109 0.10 -8.89 8.75
N GLN A 110 -0.16 -10.19 8.80
CA GLN A 110 0.38 -11.15 7.84
C GLN A 110 -0.18 -10.91 6.43
N ARG A 111 0.69 -10.89 5.42
CA ARG A 111 0.36 -10.53 4.02
C ARG A 111 -0.78 -11.35 3.41
N TRP A 112 -0.95 -12.61 3.80
CA TRP A 112 -2.00 -13.47 3.27
C TRP A 112 -3.41 -12.93 3.57
N LEU A 113 -3.58 -12.11 4.62
CA LEU A 113 -4.86 -11.46 4.94
C LEU A 113 -5.33 -10.53 3.82
N LEU A 114 -4.39 -9.91 3.07
CA LEU A 114 -4.73 -9.11 1.90
C LEU A 114 -5.28 -9.94 0.74
N GLY A 115 -5.07 -11.27 0.74
CA GLY A 115 -5.74 -12.18 -0.18
C GLY A 115 -7.27 -12.10 -0.09
N GLY A 116 -7.81 -11.64 1.05
CA GLY A 116 -9.23 -11.36 1.23
C GLY A 116 -9.77 -10.36 0.22
N VAL A 117 -8.97 -9.39 -0.25
CA VAL A 117 -9.37 -8.42 -1.27
C VAL A 117 -9.68 -9.12 -2.60
N HIS A 118 -8.80 -10.04 -3.02
CA HIS A 118 -9.02 -10.83 -4.23
C HIS A 118 -10.24 -11.74 -4.11
N LEU A 119 -10.42 -12.37 -2.96
CA LEU A 119 -11.59 -13.21 -2.69
C LEU A 119 -12.89 -12.42 -2.79
N LEU A 120 -12.97 -11.27 -2.11
CA LEU A 120 -14.16 -10.41 -2.12
C LEU A 120 -14.45 -9.87 -3.53
N ALA A 121 -13.42 -9.39 -4.23
CA ALA A 121 -13.55 -8.91 -5.60
C ALA A 121 -14.08 -9.99 -6.55
N ALA A 122 -13.55 -11.22 -6.46
CA ALA A 122 -13.97 -12.34 -7.30
C ALA A 122 -15.40 -12.79 -6.99
N VAL A 123 -15.74 -12.97 -5.71
CA VAL A 123 -17.09 -13.34 -5.28
C VAL A 123 -18.11 -12.31 -5.78
N ALA A 124 -17.85 -11.02 -5.55
CA ALA A 124 -18.74 -9.96 -5.99
C ALA A 124 -18.81 -9.85 -7.52
N GLY A 125 -17.67 -9.91 -8.22
CA GLY A 125 -17.61 -9.79 -9.68
C GLY A 125 -18.40 -10.88 -10.39
N PHE A 126 -18.22 -12.14 -9.98
CA PHE A 126 -18.95 -13.27 -10.57
C PHE A 126 -20.42 -13.33 -10.14
N ALA A 127 -20.77 -12.93 -8.91
CA ALA A 127 -22.16 -12.79 -8.49
C ALA A 127 -22.91 -11.74 -9.33
N VAL A 128 -22.28 -10.58 -9.57
CA VAL A 128 -22.83 -9.51 -10.44
C VAL A 128 -22.98 -10.03 -11.87
N ALA A 129 -21.96 -10.66 -12.44
CA ALA A 129 -22.01 -11.18 -13.80
C ALA A 129 -23.12 -12.24 -13.97
N ALA A 130 -23.23 -13.18 -13.04
CA ALA A 130 -24.27 -14.20 -13.07
C ALA A 130 -25.67 -13.59 -12.90
N TRP A 131 -25.83 -12.58 -12.03
CA TRP A 131 -27.09 -11.85 -11.88
C TRP A 131 -27.50 -11.13 -13.16
N LEU A 132 -26.58 -10.40 -13.81
CA LEU A 132 -26.88 -9.66 -15.05
C LEU A 132 -27.35 -10.58 -16.18
N VAL A 133 -26.78 -11.78 -16.24
CA VAL A 133 -27.11 -12.81 -17.21
C VAL A 133 -28.43 -13.52 -16.87
N ALA A 134 -28.70 -13.76 -15.58
CA ALA A 134 -29.91 -14.45 -15.12
C ALA A 134 -31.15 -13.53 -14.99
N ALA A 135 -30.98 -12.23 -14.76
CA ALA A 135 -32.06 -11.27 -14.62
C ALA A 135 -32.64 -10.91 -16.00
N THR A 136 -33.49 -11.76 -16.56
CA THR A 136 -33.88 -11.72 -17.99
C THR A 136 -34.99 -10.75 -18.38
N ARG A 137 -35.65 -10.01 -17.46
CA ARG A 137 -36.75 -9.09 -17.85
C ARG A 137 -36.83 -7.73 -17.15
N ARG A 138 -35.96 -7.45 -16.19
CA ARG A 138 -36.00 -6.21 -15.40
C ARG A 138 -34.77 -5.36 -15.70
N TRP A 139 -34.82 -4.58 -16.78
CA TRP A 139 -33.73 -3.70 -17.22
C TRP A 139 -33.22 -2.78 -16.10
N TRP A 140 -34.13 -2.25 -15.27
CA TRP A 140 -33.84 -1.46 -14.07
C TRP A 140 -32.95 -2.19 -13.04
N SER A 141 -33.11 -3.49 -12.84
CA SER A 141 -32.24 -4.27 -11.92
C SER A 141 -30.82 -4.41 -12.47
N ARG A 142 -30.67 -4.54 -13.79
CA ARG A 142 -29.34 -4.58 -14.44
C ARG A 142 -28.64 -3.24 -14.33
N ILE A 143 -29.38 -2.15 -14.59
CA ILE A 143 -28.87 -0.79 -14.43
C ILE A 143 -28.48 -0.53 -12.98
N ALA A 144 -29.29 -0.95 -12.01
CA ALA A 144 -28.96 -0.81 -10.59
C ALA A 144 -27.66 -1.53 -10.23
N MET A 145 -27.49 -2.80 -10.63
CA MET A 145 -26.26 -3.55 -10.32
C MET A 145 -25.02 -3.01 -11.02
N LEU A 146 -25.13 -2.63 -12.29
CA LEU A 146 -24.03 -1.97 -13.01
C LEU A 146 -23.72 -0.60 -12.42
N GLY A 147 -24.75 0.14 -12.00
CA GLY A 147 -24.62 1.43 -11.31
C GLY A 147 -23.90 1.28 -9.99
N VAL A 148 -24.21 0.26 -9.18
CA VAL A 148 -23.50 -0.04 -7.92
C VAL A 148 -22.04 -0.41 -8.21
N LEU A 149 -21.78 -1.30 -9.15
CA LEU A 149 -20.42 -1.68 -9.55
C LEU A 149 -19.61 -0.46 -10.00
N ALA A 150 -20.17 0.35 -10.89
CA ALA A 150 -19.55 1.57 -11.37
C ALA A 150 -19.32 2.59 -10.25
N ALA A 151 -20.30 2.77 -9.36
CA ALA A 151 -20.19 3.66 -8.21
C ALA A 151 -19.03 3.24 -7.29
N VAL A 152 -18.88 1.94 -6.97
CA VAL A 152 -17.75 1.44 -6.16
C VAL A 152 -16.42 1.77 -6.84
N CYS A 153 -16.29 1.46 -8.14
CA CYS A 153 -15.05 1.71 -8.88
C CYS A 153 -14.70 3.20 -8.99
N VAL A 154 -15.70 4.06 -9.21
CA VAL A 154 -15.52 5.51 -9.35
C VAL A 154 -15.23 6.15 -8.00
N LEU A 155 -15.96 5.79 -6.94
CA LEU A 155 -15.77 6.34 -5.59
C LEU A 155 -14.42 5.92 -4.98
N ALA A 156 -13.84 4.79 -5.38
CA ALA A 156 -12.52 4.38 -4.94
C ALA A 156 -11.40 5.37 -5.37
N VAL A 157 -11.59 6.13 -6.46
CA VAL A 157 -10.59 7.09 -6.95
C VAL A 157 -10.39 8.27 -5.98
N PRO A 158 -11.43 9.06 -5.63
CA PRO A 158 -11.27 10.16 -4.68
C PRO A 158 -10.99 9.69 -3.25
N LEU A 159 -11.31 8.43 -2.91
CA LEU A 159 -11.04 7.86 -1.59
C LEU A 159 -9.62 7.32 -1.43
N ALA A 160 -8.89 7.08 -2.51
CA ALA A 160 -7.56 6.49 -2.47
C ALA A 160 -6.57 7.32 -1.64
N GLU A 161 -6.53 8.62 -1.91
CA GLU A 161 -5.61 9.53 -1.24
C GLU A 161 -5.95 9.71 0.26
N PRO A 162 -7.20 10.00 0.67
CA PRO A 162 -7.58 10.02 2.08
C PRO A 162 -7.31 8.70 2.80
N ALA A 163 -7.59 7.56 2.17
CA ALA A 163 -7.35 6.24 2.75
C ALA A 163 -5.84 6.01 2.96
N SER A 164 -5.01 6.33 1.96
CA SER A 164 -3.55 6.24 2.06
C SER A 164 -3.01 7.07 3.23
N ARG A 165 -3.41 8.34 3.33
CA ARG A 165 -2.99 9.22 4.45
C ARG A 165 -3.45 8.71 5.79
N TRP A 166 -4.69 8.23 5.88
CA TRP A 166 -5.22 7.63 7.10
C TRP A 166 -4.43 6.40 7.52
N HIS A 167 -4.11 5.50 6.58
CA HIS A 167 -3.29 4.33 6.83
C HIS A 167 -1.86 4.70 7.25
N LEU A 168 -1.25 5.71 6.62
CA LEU A 168 0.09 6.19 6.95
C LEU A 168 0.14 6.82 8.36
N ALA A 169 -0.81 7.70 8.69
CA ALA A 169 -0.94 8.27 10.03
C ALA A 169 -1.15 7.18 11.10
N ARG A 170 -1.96 6.16 10.77
CA ARG A 170 -2.13 5.01 11.65
C ARG A 170 -0.83 4.22 11.82
N GLY A 171 -0.06 4.04 10.74
CA GLY A 171 1.27 3.44 10.78
C GLY A 171 2.20 4.16 11.74
N PHE A 172 2.35 5.48 11.61
CA PHE A 172 3.16 6.29 12.52
C PHE A 172 2.76 6.12 14.00
N THR A 173 1.46 6.05 14.27
CA THR A 173 0.94 5.85 15.63
C THR A 173 1.29 4.45 16.17
N LEU A 174 1.15 3.41 15.34
CA LEU A 174 1.39 2.01 15.74
C LEU A 174 2.87 1.70 15.96
N VAL A 175 3.77 2.38 15.25
CA VAL A 175 5.22 2.22 15.37
C VAL A 175 5.74 2.66 16.74
N GLY A 176 5.08 3.63 17.38
CA GLY A 176 5.43 4.09 18.73
C GLY A 176 6.75 4.86 18.82
N VAL A 177 7.25 5.37 17.68
CA VAL A 177 8.37 6.33 17.65
C VAL A 177 7.80 7.73 17.85
N PRO A 178 8.34 8.55 18.77
CA PRO A 178 7.89 9.93 18.93
C PRO A 178 8.05 10.73 17.64
N LEU A 179 6.96 11.37 17.21
CA LEU A 179 6.90 12.08 15.95
C LEU A 179 7.39 13.52 16.13
N VAL A 180 8.49 13.81 15.47
CA VAL A 180 9.07 15.15 15.41
C VAL A 180 9.45 15.49 13.98
N ALA A 181 9.36 16.76 13.62
CA ALA A 181 9.75 17.25 12.30
C ALA A 181 10.64 18.50 12.47
N PRO A 182 11.82 18.55 11.83
CA PRO A 182 12.61 19.77 11.75
C PRO A 182 11.95 20.77 10.81
N HIS A 183 12.01 22.06 11.19
CA HIS A 183 11.79 23.14 10.24
C HIS A 183 13.08 23.40 9.46
N LEU A 184 13.04 23.20 8.15
CA LEU A 184 14.19 23.36 7.24
C LEU A 184 13.88 24.46 6.21
N PRO A 185 14.36 25.70 6.41
CA PRO A 185 14.13 26.80 5.47
C PRO A 185 14.60 26.44 4.06
N GLY A 186 13.73 26.63 3.06
CA GLY A 186 14.02 26.29 1.65
C GLY A 186 13.84 24.81 1.28
N TYR A 187 13.40 23.97 2.22
CA TYR A 187 13.09 22.56 1.99
C TYR A 187 11.62 22.26 2.32
N ARG A 188 11.09 21.18 1.73
CA ARG A 188 9.78 20.61 2.04
C ARG A 188 9.90 19.11 2.25
N LEU A 189 9.05 18.60 3.13
CA LEU A 189 8.88 17.16 3.27
C LEU A 189 8.40 16.59 1.93
N TYR A 190 9.20 15.69 1.38
CA TYR A 190 8.94 15.01 0.12
C TYR A 190 8.32 13.64 0.40
N GLU A 191 8.91 12.89 1.32
CA GLU A 191 8.50 11.54 1.66
C GLU A 191 8.56 11.35 3.18
N ALA A 192 7.61 10.58 3.72
CA ALA A 192 7.70 10.05 5.07
C ALA A 192 7.32 8.57 5.05
N ALA A 193 8.26 7.72 5.44
CA ALA A 193 8.10 6.28 5.48
C ALA A 193 8.09 5.80 6.92
N ALA A 194 7.02 5.09 7.28
CA ALA A 194 6.98 4.29 8.51
C ALA A 194 7.70 2.95 8.26
N PRO A 195 8.43 2.41 9.24
CA PRO A 195 8.95 1.06 9.13
C PRO A 195 7.79 0.06 9.17
N VAL A 196 8.04 -1.18 8.77
CA VAL A 196 7.07 -2.26 8.94
C VAL A 196 6.73 -2.41 10.43
N VAL A 197 5.47 -2.17 10.79
CA VAL A 197 4.97 -2.41 12.16
C VAL A 197 5.22 -3.87 12.53
N GLY A 198 5.83 -4.11 13.70
CA GLY A 198 6.19 -5.46 14.15
C GLY A 198 7.37 -6.09 13.38
N GLY A 199 8.12 -5.32 12.60
CA GLY A 199 9.37 -5.77 11.99
C GLY A 199 10.43 -6.17 13.02
N ALA A 200 11.41 -6.97 12.60
CA ALA A 200 12.45 -7.50 13.48
C ALA A 200 13.49 -6.45 13.93
N GLY A 201 13.58 -5.31 13.23
CA GLY A 201 14.53 -4.23 13.51
C GLY A 201 13.99 -3.18 14.49
N GLU A 202 14.87 -2.29 14.95
CA GLU A 202 14.45 -1.10 15.71
C GLU A 202 13.53 -0.25 14.81
N PRO A 203 12.34 0.17 15.28
CA PRO A 203 11.45 1.00 14.50
C PRO A 203 12.11 2.35 14.18
N VAL A 204 12.15 2.70 12.90
CA VAL A 204 12.68 3.97 12.39
C VAL A 204 11.70 4.60 11.42
N ILE A 205 11.31 5.84 11.70
CA ILE A 205 10.57 6.66 10.73
C ILE A 205 11.60 7.45 9.94
N MET A 206 11.53 7.37 8.61
CA MET A 206 12.40 8.09 7.71
C MET A 206 11.61 9.23 7.06
N LEU A 207 12.12 10.45 7.19
CA LEU A 207 11.59 11.63 6.50
C LEU A 207 12.63 12.09 5.49
N GLU A 208 12.22 12.34 4.25
CA GLU A 208 13.08 12.95 3.24
C GLU A 208 12.59 14.36 2.94
N TYR A 209 13.48 15.32 3.08
CA TYR A 209 13.24 16.72 2.73
C TYR A 209 14.00 17.07 1.46
N ARG A 210 13.31 17.68 0.50
CA ARG A 210 13.90 18.17 -0.76
C ARG A 210 13.79 19.67 -0.87
N ARG A 211 14.74 20.27 -1.60
CA ARG A 211 14.75 21.72 -1.86
C ARG A 211 13.53 22.10 -2.70
N VAL A 212 12.87 23.18 -2.31
CA VAL A 212 11.68 23.69 -3.01
C VAL A 212 12.02 24.04 -4.46
N GLY A 213 11.24 23.54 -5.41
CA GLY A 213 11.45 23.75 -6.85
C GLY A 213 12.48 22.81 -7.48
N ALA A 214 13.08 21.90 -6.70
CA ALA A 214 14.02 20.88 -7.17
C ALA A 214 13.61 19.47 -6.67
N GLU A 215 12.33 19.26 -6.37
CA GLU A 215 11.84 17.99 -5.81
C GLU A 215 12.03 16.81 -6.79
N THR A 216 12.16 17.09 -8.09
CA THR A 216 12.40 16.10 -9.15
C THR A 216 13.85 16.06 -9.64
N VAL A 217 14.70 16.97 -9.16
CA VAL A 217 16.06 17.18 -9.69
C VAL A 217 17.08 16.69 -8.67
N GLY A 218 17.64 15.52 -8.93
CA GLY A 218 18.66 14.89 -8.10
C GLY A 218 18.08 13.77 -7.25
N GLY A 219 18.73 12.61 -7.29
CA GLY A 219 18.42 11.49 -6.39
C GLY A 219 18.62 11.86 -4.92
N SER A 220 18.37 10.90 -4.03
CA SER A 220 18.41 11.05 -2.57
C SER A 220 19.65 11.76 -2.00
N ARG A 221 20.76 11.84 -2.74
CA ARG A 221 21.99 12.56 -2.36
C ARG A 221 21.79 14.04 -2.04
N LEU A 222 20.92 14.76 -2.77
CA LEU A 222 20.70 16.19 -2.54
C LEU A 222 19.61 16.48 -1.49
N GLY A 223 18.94 15.43 -1.01
CA GLY A 223 17.96 15.53 0.06
C GLY A 223 18.61 15.71 1.43
N ILE A 224 17.78 16.09 2.39
CA ILE A 224 18.08 15.95 3.82
C ILE A 224 17.22 14.79 4.31
N GLN A 225 17.86 13.71 4.77
CA GLN A 225 17.18 12.59 5.39
C GLN A 225 17.15 12.77 6.89
N VAL A 226 16.01 12.51 7.50
CA VAL A 226 15.80 12.58 8.94
C VAL A 226 15.31 11.22 9.39
N LEU A 227 16.10 10.53 10.19
CA LEU A 227 15.73 9.27 10.79
C LEU A 227 15.32 9.51 12.24
N LEU A 228 14.12 9.06 12.57
CA LEU A 228 13.54 9.17 13.90
C LEU A 228 13.48 7.79 14.54
N ARG A 229 14.04 7.70 15.74
CA ARG A 229 14.07 6.49 16.56
C ARG A 229 13.54 6.80 17.95
N ARG A 230 13.21 5.77 18.72
CA ARG A 230 12.93 5.94 20.15
C ARG A 230 14.18 6.49 20.85
N SER A 231 14.03 7.45 21.77
CA SER A 231 15.16 7.97 22.56
C SER A 231 15.89 6.88 23.35
N SER A 232 15.16 5.83 23.77
CA SER A 232 15.73 4.65 24.45
C SER A 232 16.63 3.80 23.57
N ALA A 233 16.60 3.97 22.24
CA ALA A 233 17.36 3.14 21.32
C ALA A 233 18.88 3.36 21.44
N ALA A 234 19.30 4.60 21.67
CA ALA A 234 20.70 4.97 21.93
C ALA A 234 20.82 6.42 22.42
N THR A 235 21.92 6.72 23.10
CA THR A 235 22.40 8.09 23.30
C THR A 235 22.88 8.69 21.96
N PRO A 236 22.83 10.02 21.76
CA PRO A 236 23.33 10.66 20.53
C PRO A 236 24.77 10.28 20.16
N ALA A 237 25.67 10.19 21.14
CA ALA A 237 27.06 9.76 20.95
C ALA A 237 27.17 8.36 20.34
N ARG A 238 26.47 7.39 20.93
CA ARG A 238 26.42 5.99 20.45
C ARG A 238 25.79 5.87 19.07
N ALA A 239 24.71 6.62 18.81
CA ALA A 239 24.06 6.66 17.51
C ALA A 239 25.00 7.24 16.44
N CYS A 240 25.76 8.27 16.77
CA CYS A 240 26.75 8.85 15.86
C CYS A 240 27.93 7.89 15.58
N ALA A 241 28.40 7.15 16.59
CA ALA A 241 29.42 6.12 16.40
C ALA A 241 28.91 4.94 15.55
N ARG A 242 27.63 4.59 15.67
CA ARG A 242 26.95 3.52 14.91
C ARG A 242 25.60 4.03 14.36
N PRO A 243 25.63 4.77 13.24
CA PRO A 243 24.42 5.32 12.60
C PRO A 243 23.48 4.21 12.18
N TYR A 244 22.21 4.53 11.94
CA TYR A 244 21.23 3.50 11.58
C TYR A 244 21.65 2.72 10.32
N TYR A 245 22.11 3.42 9.29
CA TYR A 245 22.71 2.82 8.09
C TYR A 245 24.23 2.74 8.19
N ALA A 246 24.76 2.06 9.21
CA ALA A 246 26.21 2.01 9.51
C ALA A 246 27.08 1.62 8.30
N ASP A 247 26.61 0.69 7.46
CA ASP A 247 27.35 0.26 6.26
C ASP A 247 27.56 1.40 5.26
N SER A 248 26.60 2.32 5.15
CA SER A 248 26.72 3.51 4.28
C SER A 248 27.77 4.52 4.77
N TRP A 249 28.22 4.37 6.02
CA TRP A 249 29.25 5.20 6.68
C TRP A 249 30.59 4.48 6.79
N ALA A 250 30.72 3.23 6.34
CA ALA A 250 31.93 2.42 6.53
C ALA A 250 33.14 2.95 5.75
N ALA A 251 32.91 3.59 4.60
CA ALA A 251 33.97 4.16 3.77
C ALA A 251 34.18 5.66 4.07
N GLY A 252 35.42 6.03 4.43
CA GLY A 252 35.87 7.43 4.46
C GLY A 252 35.14 8.34 5.45
N SER A 253 34.63 7.80 6.56
CA SER A 253 34.02 8.62 7.61
C SER A 253 35.01 9.00 8.71
N GLU A 254 34.89 10.23 9.17
CA GLU A 254 35.64 10.73 10.31
C GLU A 254 35.07 10.16 11.62
N PRO A 255 35.88 10.14 12.69
CA PRO A 255 35.38 9.84 14.03
C PRO A 255 34.26 10.79 14.43
N CYS A 256 33.26 10.24 15.13
CA CYS A 256 32.18 11.02 15.70
C CYS A 256 32.72 12.04 16.71
N ARG A 257 32.26 13.30 16.63
CA ARG A 257 32.68 14.39 17.55
C ARG A 257 31.50 15.12 18.19
N PRO A 258 31.66 15.63 19.43
CA PRO A 258 30.64 16.48 20.03
C PRO A 258 30.60 17.83 19.32
N ALA A 259 29.40 18.31 18.98
CA ALA A 259 29.18 19.70 18.56
C ALA A 259 28.69 20.56 19.75
N SER A 260 27.98 19.94 20.69
CA SER A 260 27.60 20.53 21.97
C SER A 260 27.38 19.43 23.01
N ARG A 261 26.90 19.77 24.20
CA ARG A 261 26.64 18.80 25.29
C ARG A 261 25.77 17.63 24.85
N ASP A 262 24.73 17.91 24.06
CA ASP A 262 23.68 16.95 23.71
C ASP A 262 23.62 16.62 22.20
N ARG A 263 24.62 17.09 21.43
CA ARG A 263 24.67 16.94 19.97
C ARG A 263 26.00 16.41 19.48
N TRP A 264 25.93 15.47 18.56
CA TRP A 264 27.09 14.81 17.98
C TRP A 264 27.03 14.90 16.47
N VAL A 265 28.20 14.99 15.85
CA VAL A 265 28.35 15.16 14.40
C VAL A 265 29.29 14.11 13.87
N ARG A 266 28.96 13.60 12.68
CA ARG A 266 29.81 12.73 11.90
C ARG A 266 29.95 13.29 10.49
N HIS A 267 31.19 13.34 10.01
CA HIS A 267 31.53 13.70 8.64
C HIS A 267 31.88 12.43 7.85
N GLY A 268 31.50 12.41 6.59
CA GLY A 268 31.62 11.27 5.68
C GLY A 268 32.18 11.68 4.33
N TRP A 269 32.38 10.67 3.48
CA TRP A 269 32.80 10.85 2.09
C TRP A 269 31.81 11.73 1.30
N GLU A 270 32.29 12.36 0.23
CA GLU A 270 31.50 13.26 -0.64
C GLU A 270 30.77 14.39 0.11
N GLY A 271 31.36 14.89 1.21
CA GLY A 271 30.78 16.00 1.98
C GLY A 271 29.52 15.61 2.76
N ARG A 272 29.29 14.31 2.99
CA ARG A 272 28.19 13.84 3.84
C ARG A 272 28.38 14.31 5.27
N VAL A 273 27.34 14.91 5.84
CA VAL A 273 27.30 15.32 7.25
C VAL A 273 26.07 14.72 7.90
N ALA A 274 26.21 14.21 9.12
CA ALA A 274 25.10 13.80 9.96
C ALA A 274 25.18 14.41 11.36
N VAL A 275 24.03 14.84 11.87
CA VAL A 275 23.86 15.37 13.22
C VAL A 275 22.92 14.49 14.01
N PHE A 276 23.32 14.16 15.23
CA PHE A 276 22.61 13.26 16.14
C PHE A 276 22.24 14.01 17.41
N ALA A 277 20.97 13.93 17.81
CA ALA A 277 20.47 14.58 19.03
C ALA A 277 19.21 13.88 19.58
N HIS A 278 18.87 14.18 20.82
CA HIS A 278 17.53 13.89 21.36
C HIS A 278 16.64 15.12 21.24
N SER A 279 15.43 14.96 20.72
CA SER A 279 14.44 16.04 20.61
C SER A 279 13.02 15.48 20.65
N GLY A 280 12.13 16.10 21.44
CA GLY A 280 10.72 15.69 21.53
C GLY A 280 10.50 14.21 21.91
N GLY A 281 11.41 13.61 22.68
CA GLY A 281 11.38 12.20 23.05
C GLY A 281 11.93 11.23 22.00
N ALA A 282 12.31 11.71 20.81
CA ALA A 282 12.95 10.93 19.75
C ALA A 282 14.48 11.07 19.79
N LEU A 283 15.17 10.03 19.32
CA LEU A 283 16.53 10.13 18.80
C LEU A 283 16.43 10.52 17.33
N VAL A 284 17.02 11.66 16.98
CA VAL A 284 16.98 12.25 15.64
C VAL A 284 18.38 12.15 15.03
N GLU A 285 18.45 11.58 13.83
CA GLU A 285 19.63 11.56 12.95
C GLU A 285 19.25 12.36 11.69
N ILE A 286 19.86 13.53 11.52
CA ILE A 286 19.66 14.37 10.32
C ILE A 286 20.91 14.28 9.47
N GLU A 287 20.80 13.80 8.24
CA GLU A 287 21.91 13.62 7.32
C GLU A 287 21.69 14.24 5.94
N SER A 288 22.77 14.67 5.29
CA SER A 288 22.75 15.17 3.92
C SER A 288 24.13 15.10 3.28
N HIS A 289 24.18 15.05 1.94
CA HIS A 289 25.42 15.27 1.17
C HIS A 289 25.51 16.69 0.58
N GLY A 290 24.45 17.50 0.73
CA GLY A 290 24.37 18.84 0.13
C GLY A 290 24.15 19.98 1.11
N ALA A 291 23.97 19.68 2.40
CA ALA A 291 23.76 20.68 3.45
C ALA A 291 24.97 20.76 4.39
N GLU A 292 25.30 21.98 4.82
CA GLU A 292 26.39 22.21 5.76
C GLU A 292 26.02 21.79 7.20
N GLU A 293 27.02 21.47 8.03
CA GLU A 293 26.84 21.11 9.44
C GLU A 293 26.01 22.15 10.21
N THR A 294 26.26 23.44 9.98
CA THR A 294 25.54 24.55 10.60
C THR A 294 24.04 24.51 10.30
N THR A 295 23.68 24.12 9.07
CA THR A 295 22.28 23.98 8.63
C THR A 295 21.62 22.82 9.35
N LEU A 296 22.31 21.68 9.44
CA LEU A 296 21.77 20.50 10.12
C LEU A 296 21.65 20.69 11.64
N LEU A 297 22.61 21.39 12.26
CA LEU A 297 22.55 21.76 13.68
C LEU A 297 21.36 22.69 13.98
N ALA A 298 21.12 23.68 13.12
CA ALA A 298 19.94 24.56 13.23
C ALA A 298 18.63 23.79 13.03
N ALA A 299 18.60 22.81 12.12
CA ALA A 299 17.44 21.96 11.90
C ALA A 299 17.06 21.13 13.15
N VAL A 300 18.07 20.59 13.85
CA VAL A 300 17.86 19.92 15.14
C VAL A 300 17.24 20.86 16.17
N GLU A 301 17.68 22.11 16.26
CA GLU A 301 17.12 23.12 17.17
C GLU A 301 15.67 23.48 16.84
N ALA A 302 15.35 23.54 15.55
CA ALA A 302 14.04 23.84 15.04
C ALA A 302 13.11 22.61 14.98
N THR A 303 13.55 21.46 15.50
CA THR A 303 12.73 20.25 15.57
C THR A 303 11.63 20.41 16.60
N ARG A 304 10.40 20.10 16.19
CA ARG A 304 9.20 20.20 17.04
C ARG A 304 8.36 18.93 16.92
N PRO A 305 7.60 18.57 17.98
CA PRO A 305 6.60 17.51 17.88
C PRO A 305 5.59 17.79 16.77
N ILE A 306 5.15 16.74 16.09
CA ILE A 306 4.15 16.79 15.02
C ILE A 306 3.14 15.65 15.22
N SER A 307 1.86 15.84 14.88
CA SER A 307 0.89 14.75 14.90
C SER A 307 1.07 13.82 13.72
N ALA A 308 0.59 12.58 13.85
CA ALA A 308 0.65 11.60 12.76
C ALA A 308 -0.15 12.07 11.54
N GLU A 309 -1.30 12.70 11.76
CA GLU A 309 -2.16 13.25 10.72
C GLU A 309 -1.47 14.40 9.99
N SER A 310 -0.88 15.35 10.73
CA SER A 310 -0.16 16.48 10.12
C SER A 310 1.08 16.04 9.36
N LEU A 311 1.76 14.97 9.80
CA LEU A 311 2.89 14.41 9.08
C LEU A 311 2.42 13.73 7.77
N ALA A 312 1.37 12.92 7.84
CA ALA A 312 0.80 12.25 6.67
C ALA A 312 0.22 13.24 5.63
N ASP A 313 -0.39 14.33 6.07
CA ASP A 313 -0.91 15.38 5.18
C ASP A 313 0.18 16.18 4.45
N GLN A 314 1.40 16.19 4.98
CA GLN A 314 2.54 16.87 4.36
C GLN A 314 3.24 16.03 3.28
N VAL A 315 3.07 14.71 3.31
CA VAL A 315 3.60 13.82 2.26
C VAL A 315 2.79 14.03 0.99
N ARG A 316 3.45 14.47 -0.08
CA ARG A 316 2.80 14.49 -1.39
C ARG A 316 2.96 13.12 -2.02
N PRO A 317 1.89 12.48 -2.51
CA PRO A 317 2.03 11.26 -3.30
C PRO A 317 2.91 11.59 -4.51
N VAL A 318 4.02 10.87 -4.64
CA VAL A 318 4.79 10.86 -5.89
C VAL A 318 3.89 10.16 -6.91
N ARG A 319 3.33 10.94 -7.83
CA ARG A 319 2.49 10.43 -8.93
C ARG A 319 3.34 9.93 -10.08
#